data_AF-A0A834MA39-F1
#
_entry.id   AF-A0A834MA39-F1
#
_cell.length_a   1.000
_cell.length_b   1.000
_cell.length_c   1.000
_cell.angle_alpha   90.00
_cell.angle_beta   90.00
_cell.angle_gamma   90.00
#
_symmetry.space_group_name_H-M   'P 1'
#
loop_
_entity.id
_entity.type
_entity.pdbx_description
1 polymer ?
#
loop_
_entity_poly.entity_id
_entity_poly.type
_entity_poly.pdbx_seq_one_letter_code
_entity_poly.pdbx_strand_id
1 'polypeptide(L)'
;MDDDVIIASAALIIINEEETRKRPKRKRRWWTTTLFKSRKTCSESQLMTNLQVEMEYGLFNNFCRMSAKEFEWLLNAIGPEITKQNTNYREAIPTKERLAITLRFLASGDSYTSLSHLFKISKQAISSIVPDVCKAVIKSLQNYIKVPSDTQQWKQIAETFSTNSNFPQCIGALDGKYCASQNPIHGNYKSDDSIVLMGIVDADYCFIYVNVGCQGRIGVDGGVFENTPFYKQLQDNELHLPKDDVLPYRKMKIPFVFVADNAFPLQKHIMKPYLGNHGSGSVKRIFNYRLSRARGIAENAFGIISSVFRVLRKPMLLQPERASTVIMTCLYLHNFLRKNKISRDIYTPQGSFDRDNDGIVTRGTWRIEDLTTPLKSYLPLRDVPRTNSLANEEVRTEFAEYFATIGQVPWQNMYA
;
A
#
# COMPACT_ATOMS: atom_id res chain seq x y z
N MET A 1 19.30 31.45 42.32
CA MET A 1 18.54 30.38 41.63
C MET A 1 17.11 30.64 42.03
N ASP A 2 16.33 31.17 41.09
CA ASP A 2 15.02 31.76 41.37
C ASP A 2 14.04 30.71 41.90
N ASP A 3 13.34 31.04 42.98
CA ASP A 3 12.36 30.16 43.63
C ASP A 3 11.28 29.68 42.64
N ASP A 4 11.01 30.45 41.59
CA ASP A 4 10.11 30.08 40.50
C ASP A 4 10.58 28.84 39.72
N VAL A 5 11.89 28.66 39.56
CA VAL A 5 12.46 27.48 38.88
C VAL A 5 12.30 26.24 39.75
N ILE A 6 12.39 26.39 41.07
CA ILE A 6 12.21 25.31 42.05
C ILE A 6 10.73 24.89 42.09
N ILE A 7 9.81 25.86 42.07
CA ILE A 7 8.36 25.60 42.05
C ILE A 7 7.96 24.93 40.73
N ALA A 8 8.46 25.42 39.59
CA ALA A 8 8.17 24.82 38.28
C ALA A 8 8.71 23.39 38.16
N SER A 9 9.91 23.12 38.67
CA SER A 9 10.49 21.77 38.66
C SER A 9 9.77 20.82 39.62
N ALA A 10 9.36 21.28 40.80
CA ALA A 10 8.53 20.50 41.72
C ALA A 10 7.16 20.17 41.13
N ALA A 11 6.50 21.13 40.46
CA ALA A 11 5.23 20.91 39.78
C ALA A 11 5.36 19.88 38.65
N LEU A 12 6.44 19.94 37.87
CA LEU A 12 6.70 18.98 36.79
C LEU A 12 6.89 17.55 37.33
N ILE A 13 7.58 17.40 38.46
CA ILE A 13 7.77 16.10 39.12
C ILE A 13 6.43 15.53 39.58
N ILE A 14 5.58 16.34 40.22
CA ILE A 14 4.27 15.90 40.72
C ILE A 14 3.35 15.49 39.56
N ILE A 15 3.30 16.28 38.48
CA ILE A 15 2.49 15.95 37.29
C ILE A 15 2.96 14.63 36.68
N ASN A 16 4.28 14.43 36.55
CA ASN A 16 4.84 13.20 36.00
C ASN A 16 4.60 11.99 36.94
N GLU A 17 4.59 12.21 38.25
CA GLU A 17 4.27 11.17 39.25
C GLU A 17 2.77 10.80 39.22
N GLU A 18 1.88 11.76 39.00
CA GLU A 18 0.45 11.52 38.81
C GLU A 18 0.14 10.83 37.47
N GLU A 19 0.85 11.18 36.38
CA GLU A 19 0.72 10.49 35.09
C GLU A 19 1.24 9.04 35.14
N THR A 20 2.29 8.79 35.93
CA THR A 20 2.87 7.44 36.11
C THR A 20 2.14 6.59 37.14
N ARG A 21 1.30 7.18 38.02
CA ARG A 21 0.44 6.45 38.96
C ARG A 21 -0.58 5.59 38.20
N LYS A 22 -0.28 4.29 38.11
CA LYS A 22 -1.20 3.27 37.59
C LYS A 22 -2.48 3.29 38.40
N ARG A 23 -3.58 3.76 37.78
CA ARG A 23 -4.93 3.71 38.39
C ARG A 23 -5.19 2.32 38.98
N PRO A 24 -5.72 2.22 40.21
CA PRO A 24 -5.97 0.92 40.85
C PRO A 24 -6.91 0.10 39.95
N LYS A 25 -6.44 -1.09 39.54
CA LYS A 25 -7.22 -1.99 38.68
C LYS A 25 -8.47 -2.43 39.46
N ARG A 26 -9.65 -2.01 39.00
CA ARG A 26 -10.94 -2.52 39.52
C ARG A 26 -10.91 -4.05 39.54
N LYS A 27 -11.16 -4.66 40.71
CA LYS A 27 -11.35 -6.11 40.82
C LYS A 27 -12.51 -6.51 39.90
N ARG A 28 -12.24 -7.42 38.96
CA ARG A 28 -13.26 -7.88 38.01
C ARG A 28 -14.31 -8.68 38.77
N ARG A 29 -15.59 -8.34 38.60
CA ARG A 29 -16.73 -9.10 39.15
C ARG A 29 -16.77 -10.55 38.64
N TRP A 30 -16.28 -10.77 37.42
CA TRP A 30 -16.18 -12.08 36.79
C TRP A 30 -14.85 -12.20 36.04
N TRP A 31 -14.19 -13.35 36.14
CA TRP A 31 -12.93 -13.64 35.43
C TRP A 31 -13.12 -13.67 33.90
N THR A 32 -14.27 -14.17 33.42
CA THR A 32 -14.62 -14.27 32.00
C THR A 32 -16.14 -14.23 31.84
N THR A 33 -16.64 -13.46 30.87
CA THR A 33 -18.09 -13.38 30.55
C THR A 33 -18.59 -14.66 29.88
N THR A 34 -19.88 -14.96 30.00
CA THR A 34 -20.53 -16.16 29.41
C THR A 34 -20.31 -16.27 27.91
N LEU A 35 -20.31 -15.14 27.18
CA LEU A 35 -20.00 -15.07 25.76
C LEU A 35 -18.69 -15.79 25.40
N PHE A 36 -17.61 -15.52 26.13
CA PHE A 36 -16.29 -16.09 25.86
C PHE A 36 -16.10 -17.50 26.45
N LYS A 37 -16.94 -17.91 27.42
CA LYS A 37 -16.97 -19.30 27.91
C LYS A 37 -17.53 -20.26 26.86
N SER A 38 -18.46 -19.79 26.01
CA SER A 38 -19.06 -20.58 24.91
C SER A 38 -18.12 -20.84 23.72
N ARG A 39 -16.82 -20.56 23.84
CA ARG A 39 -15.87 -20.71 22.73
C ARG A 39 -15.75 -22.17 22.27
N LYS A 40 -15.69 -23.13 23.19
CA LYS A 40 -15.56 -24.56 22.79
C LYS A 40 -16.83 -25.13 22.16
N THR A 41 -18.00 -24.59 22.50
CA THR A 41 -19.31 -25.13 22.08
C THR A 41 -19.94 -24.39 20.92
N CYS A 42 -19.55 -23.14 20.66
CA CYS A 42 -20.22 -22.27 19.69
C CYS A 42 -19.26 -21.23 19.08
N SER A 43 -17.93 -21.42 19.16
CA SER A 43 -17.00 -20.58 18.40
C SER A 43 -17.01 -20.97 16.94
N GLU A 44 -16.80 -19.97 16.10
CA GLU A 44 -16.38 -20.11 14.71
C GLU A 44 -15.13 -20.99 14.47
N SER A 45 -14.53 -21.64 15.48
CA SER A 45 -13.66 -22.81 15.25
C SER A 45 -14.37 -23.88 14.40
N GLN A 46 -15.71 -24.01 14.53
CA GLN A 46 -16.53 -24.77 13.58
C GLN A 46 -16.69 -24.04 12.23
N LEU A 47 -16.83 -22.71 12.18
CA LEU A 47 -16.95 -21.95 10.95
C LEU A 47 -15.68 -22.01 10.08
N MET A 48 -14.47 -21.97 10.63
CA MET A 48 -13.24 -22.17 9.83
C MET A 48 -13.10 -23.60 9.30
N THR A 49 -13.66 -24.57 10.04
CA THR A 49 -13.74 -25.97 9.59
C THR A 49 -14.82 -26.11 8.51
N ASN A 50 -15.98 -25.49 8.69
CA ASN A 50 -17.07 -25.44 7.73
C ASN A 50 -16.70 -24.64 6.46
N LEU A 51 -15.98 -23.53 6.59
CA LEU A 51 -15.46 -22.72 5.47
C LEU A 51 -14.38 -23.47 4.68
N GLN A 52 -13.61 -24.35 5.33
CA GLN A 52 -12.71 -25.27 4.64
C GLN A 52 -13.46 -26.38 3.92
N VAL A 53 -14.57 -26.88 4.50
CA VAL A 53 -15.47 -27.82 3.81
C VAL A 53 -16.18 -27.15 2.63
N GLU A 54 -16.53 -25.87 2.74
CA GLU A 54 -17.17 -25.04 1.70
C GLU A 54 -16.16 -24.40 0.72
N MET A 55 -14.94 -24.95 0.61
CA MET A 55 -13.94 -24.52 -0.37
C MET A 55 -14.44 -24.55 -1.81
N GLU A 56 -15.43 -25.41 -2.09
CA GLU A 56 -16.05 -25.57 -3.40
C GLU A 56 -16.95 -24.37 -3.81
N TYR A 57 -17.38 -23.53 -2.86
CA TYR A 57 -18.28 -22.39 -3.11
C TYR A 57 -17.61 -21.01 -3.06
N GLY A 58 -16.28 -20.94 -2.89
CA GLY A 58 -15.53 -19.67 -2.88
C GLY A 58 -15.76 -18.76 -1.66
N LEU A 59 -16.53 -19.22 -0.66
CA LEU A 59 -16.83 -18.48 0.58
C LEU A 59 -15.57 -18.20 1.41
N PHE A 60 -14.63 -19.14 1.42
CA PHE A 60 -13.31 -18.98 2.05
C PHE A 60 -12.53 -17.80 1.43
N ASN A 61 -12.56 -17.66 0.10
CA ASN A 61 -11.86 -16.59 -0.61
C ASN A 61 -12.45 -15.22 -0.27
N ASN A 62 -13.77 -15.13 -0.11
CA ASN A 62 -14.42 -13.89 0.33
C ASN A 62 -14.08 -13.51 1.78
N PHE A 63 -13.87 -14.51 2.64
CA PHE A 63 -13.54 -14.30 4.04
C PHE A 63 -12.08 -13.84 4.24
N CYS A 64 -11.13 -14.55 3.62
CA CYS A 64 -9.69 -14.35 3.81
C CYS A 64 -9.00 -13.55 2.69
N ARG A 65 -9.68 -13.30 1.56
CA ARG A 65 -9.12 -12.70 0.32
C ARG A 65 -7.97 -13.47 -0.32
N MET A 66 -7.85 -14.76 -0.01
CA MET A 66 -6.86 -15.69 -0.56
C MET A 66 -7.44 -17.10 -0.59
N SER A 67 -6.85 -17.99 -1.39
CA SER A 67 -7.23 -19.40 -1.44
C SER A 67 -6.83 -20.13 -0.16
N ALA A 68 -7.48 -21.26 0.11
CA ALA A 68 -7.12 -22.11 1.25
C ALA A 68 -5.67 -22.62 1.16
N LYS A 69 -5.16 -22.85 -0.06
CA LYS A 69 -3.78 -23.29 -0.28
C LYS A 69 -2.77 -22.22 0.13
N GLU A 70 -2.99 -20.96 -0.26
CA GLU A 70 -2.13 -19.86 0.19
C GLU A 70 -2.26 -19.63 1.69
N PHE A 71 -3.47 -19.76 2.23
CA PHE A 71 -3.70 -19.61 3.66
C PHE A 71 -2.90 -20.66 4.46
N GLU A 72 -2.94 -21.93 4.07
CA GLU A 72 -2.17 -22.99 4.73
C GLU A 72 -0.67 -22.80 4.56
N TRP A 73 -0.21 -22.40 3.37
CA TRP A 73 1.19 -22.08 3.15
C TRP A 73 1.66 -20.96 4.08
N LEU A 74 0.89 -19.87 4.16
CA LEU A 74 1.20 -18.74 5.03
C LEU A 74 1.16 -19.15 6.50
N LEU A 75 0.18 -19.95 6.90
CA LEU A 75 0.05 -20.49 8.26
C LEU A 75 1.28 -21.30 8.67
N ASN A 76 1.80 -22.14 7.78
CA ASN A 76 3.01 -22.92 8.03
C ASN A 76 4.26 -22.02 8.11
N ALA A 77 4.33 -20.98 7.27
CA ALA A 77 5.47 -20.06 7.25
C ALA A 77 5.55 -19.18 8.51
N ILE A 78 4.43 -18.64 8.99
CA ILE A 78 4.39 -17.76 10.17
C ILE A 78 4.18 -18.52 11.48
N GLY A 79 3.68 -19.75 11.41
CA GLY A 79 3.22 -20.54 12.54
C GLY A 79 4.21 -20.61 13.71
N PRO A 80 5.51 -20.86 13.48
CA PRO A 80 6.51 -20.88 14.54
C PRO A 80 6.63 -19.56 15.33
N GLU A 81 6.37 -18.42 14.69
CA GLU A 81 6.55 -17.09 15.28
C GLU A 81 5.30 -16.62 16.06
N ILE A 82 4.11 -17.01 15.61
CA ILE A 82 2.85 -16.55 16.21
C ILE A 82 2.23 -17.56 17.19
N THR A 83 2.78 -18.77 17.28
CA THR A 83 2.30 -19.81 18.23
C THR A 83 2.54 -19.37 19.66
N LYS A 84 1.53 -19.56 20.52
CA LYS A 84 1.59 -19.27 21.96
C LYS A 84 1.38 -20.54 22.76
N GLN A 85 1.98 -20.61 23.93
CA GLN A 85 1.89 -21.77 24.82
C GLN A 85 0.58 -21.73 25.63
N ASN A 86 0.04 -22.92 25.88
CA ASN A 86 -1.07 -23.08 26.83
C ASN A 86 -0.58 -22.78 28.24
N THR A 87 -1.44 -22.15 29.03
CA THR A 87 -1.17 -21.88 30.45
C THR A 87 -2.13 -22.68 31.32
N ASN A 88 -1.77 -22.90 32.58
CA ASN A 88 -2.63 -23.57 33.56
C ASN A 88 -4.01 -22.88 33.74
N TYR A 89 -4.13 -21.61 33.35
CA TYR A 89 -5.37 -20.83 33.49
C TYR A 89 -6.19 -20.76 32.19
N ARG A 90 -5.56 -20.91 31.02
CA ARG A 90 -6.23 -20.73 29.72
C ARG A 90 -5.45 -21.38 28.59
N GLU A 91 -6.18 -22.04 27.70
CA GLU A 91 -5.69 -22.47 26.37
C GLU A 91 -5.37 -21.26 25.50
N ALA A 92 -4.25 -21.33 24.79
CA ALA A 92 -3.84 -20.36 23.81
C ALA A 92 -4.84 -20.29 22.66
N ILE A 93 -4.90 -19.13 22.00
CA ILE A 93 -5.68 -19.01 20.77
C ILE A 93 -4.90 -19.73 19.66
N PRO A 94 -5.52 -20.71 18.96
CA PRO A 94 -4.84 -21.45 17.90
C PRO A 94 -4.29 -20.53 16.82
N THR A 95 -3.12 -20.90 16.30
CA THR A 95 -2.38 -20.18 15.26
C THR A 95 -3.26 -19.88 14.04
N LYS A 96 -4.07 -20.86 13.62
CA LYS A 96 -5.04 -20.74 12.53
C LYS A 96 -6.07 -19.64 12.74
N GLU A 97 -6.63 -19.54 13.94
CA GLU A 97 -7.61 -18.51 14.30
C GLU A 97 -6.94 -17.12 14.38
N ARG A 98 -5.71 -17.04 14.90
CA ARG A 98 -4.95 -15.78 14.93
C ARG A 98 -4.75 -15.21 13.52
N LEU A 99 -4.39 -16.07 12.57
CA LEU A 99 -4.24 -15.68 11.17
C LEU A 99 -5.59 -15.29 10.55
N ALA A 100 -6.63 -16.12 10.73
CA ALA A 100 -7.97 -15.87 10.18
C ALA A 100 -8.57 -14.53 10.65
N ILE A 101 -8.46 -14.21 11.94
CA ILE A 101 -8.90 -12.92 12.51
C ILE A 101 -8.19 -11.75 11.84
N THR A 102 -6.87 -11.89 11.66
CA THR A 102 -6.05 -10.84 11.07
C THR A 102 -6.42 -10.62 9.62
N LEU A 103 -6.51 -11.68 8.81
CA LEU A 103 -6.93 -11.57 7.42
C LEU A 103 -8.34 -11.03 7.28
N ARG A 104 -9.26 -11.45 8.15
CA ARG A 104 -10.64 -10.92 8.16
C ARG A 104 -10.64 -9.41 8.46
N PHE A 105 -9.83 -8.97 9.42
CA PHE A 105 -9.66 -7.55 9.71
C PHE A 105 -9.15 -6.77 8.49
N LEU A 106 -8.13 -7.28 7.79
CA LEU A 106 -7.60 -6.65 6.57
C LEU A 106 -8.66 -6.59 5.46
N ALA A 107 -9.42 -7.67 5.28
CA ALA A 107 -10.42 -7.85 4.23
C ALA A 107 -11.67 -6.98 4.41
N SER A 108 -12.18 -6.82 5.64
CA SER A 108 -13.44 -6.10 5.91
C SER A 108 -13.24 -4.67 6.45
N GLY A 109 -12.10 -4.41 7.11
CA GLY A 109 -11.89 -3.18 7.86
C GLY A 109 -12.88 -3.00 9.00
N ASP A 110 -13.34 -4.10 9.62
CA ASP A 110 -14.27 -4.06 10.75
C ASP A 110 -13.58 -3.63 12.05
N SER A 111 -14.38 -3.13 13.00
CA SER A 111 -13.88 -2.78 14.32
C SER A 111 -13.44 -4.03 15.10
N TYR A 112 -12.45 -3.89 15.98
CA TYR A 112 -12.07 -4.97 16.90
C TYR A 112 -13.22 -5.41 17.83
N THR A 113 -14.21 -4.56 18.06
CA THR A 113 -15.42 -4.92 18.82
C THR A 113 -16.28 -5.90 18.02
N SER A 114 -16.52 -5.61 16.74
CA SER A 114 -17.27 -6.48 15.84
C SER A 114 -16.59 -7.84 15.69
N LEU A 115 -15.27 -7.85 15.46
CA LEU A 115 -14.47 -9.08 15.39
C LEU A 115 -14.47 -9.85 16.72
N SER A 116 -14.58 -9.14 17.85
CA SER A 116 -14.65 -9.77 19.18
C SER A 116 -15.92 -10.61 19.36
N HIS A 117 -17.04 -10.14 18.81
CA HIS A 117 -18.30 -10.87 18.83
C HIS A 117 -18.26 -12.06 17.86
N LEU A 118 -17.70 -11.85 16.67
CA LEU A 118 -17.59 -12.85 15.61
C LEU A 118 -16.74 -14.06 16.06
N PHE A 119 -15.48 -13.82 16.43
CA PHE A 119 -14.54 -14.87 16.80
C PHE A 119 -14.62 -15.28 18.29
N LYS A 120 -15.49 -14.63 19.08
CA LYS A 120 -15.59 -14.83 20.54
C LYS A 120 -14.23 -14.70 21.25
N ILE A 121 -13.40 -13.76 20.79
CA ILE A 121 -12.10 -13.43 21.37
C ILE A 121 -12.14 -11.99 21.86
N SER A 122 -11.56 -11.69 23.02
CA SER A 122 -11.66 -10.33 23.57
C SER A 122 -10.96 -9.30 22.67
N LYS A 123 -11.54 -8.10 22.59
CA LYS A 123 -10.94 -6.94 21.88
C LYS A 123 -9.48 -6.71 22.26
N GLN A 124 -9.12 -6.92 23.53
CA GLN A 124 -7.74 -6.76 24.01
C GLN A 124 -6.79 -7.79 23.38
N ALA A 125 -7.23 -9.04 23.23
CA ALA A 125 -6.44 -10.07 22.58
C ALA A 125 -6.33 -9.81 21.07
N ILE A 126 -7.41 -9.37 20.41
CA ILE A 126 -7.35 -9.01 18.98
C ILE A 126 -6.37 -7.86 18.74
N SER A 127 -6.37 -6.86 19.62
CA SER A 127 -5.45 -5.71 19.57
C SER A 127 -3.96 -6.10 19.65
N SER A 128 -3.62 -7.22 20.29
CA SER A 128 -2.25 -7.75 20.26
C SER A 128 -2.01 -8.74 19.12
N ILE A 129 -3.00 -9.57 18.78
CA ILE A 129 -2.90 -10.56 17.70
C ILE A 129 -2.64 -9.91 16.35
N VAL A 130 -3.43 -8.89 15.98
CA VAL A 130 -3.37 -8.29 14.64
C VAL A 130 -1.96 -7.74 14.34
N PRO A 131 -1.35 -6.88 15.17
CA PRO A 131 0.03 -6.43 14.93
C PRO A 131 1.06 -7.56 14.95
N ASP A 132 0.94 -8.54 15.86
CA ASP A 132 1.88 -9.66 15.95
C ASP A 132 1.89 -10.49 14.65
N VAL A 133 0.70 -10.81 14.13
CA VAL A 133 0.54 -11.57 12.89
C VAL A 133 1.02 -10.75 11.70
N CYS A 134 0.66 -9.47 11.61
CA CYS A 134 1.13 -8.58 10.54
C CYS A 134 2.67 -8.53 10.47
N LYS A 135 3.36 -8.41 11.60
CA LYS A 135 4.84 -8.44 11.65
C LYS A 135 5.42 -9.76 11.16
N ALA A 136 4.84 -10.89 11.58
CA ALA A 136 5.28 -12.21 11.13
C ALA A 136 5.06 -12.40 9.62
N VAL A 137 3.93 -11.92 9.08
CA VAL A 137 3.65 -11.94 7.64
C VAL A 137 4.65 -11.10 6.85
N ILE A 138 4.93 -9.86 7.30
CA ILE A 138 5.93 -8.99 6.65
C ILE A 138 7.29 -9.68 6.60
N LYS A 139 7.74 -10.27 7.72
CA LYS A 139 9.02 -10.96 7.81
C LYS A 139 9.08 -12.19 6.91
N SER A 140 8.01 -12.98 6.85
CA SER A 140 7.91 -14.15 5.97
C SER A 140 7.92 -13.75 4.49
N LEU A 141 7.24 -12.66 4.15
CA LEU A 141 7.05 -12.19 2.78
C LEU A 141 8.05 -11.12 2.33
N GLN A 142 9.09 -10.83 3.10
CA GLN A 142 10.10 -9.79 2.82
C GLN A 142 10.74 -9.91 1.42
N ASN A 143 10.73 -11.10 0.83
CA ASN A 143 11.27 -11.37 -0.50
C ASN A 143 10.36 -10.95 -1.67
N TYR A 144 9.10 -10.59 -1.40
CA TYR A 144 8.11 -10.30 -2.44
C TYR A 144 8.14 -8.86 -2.95
N ILE A 145 8.56 -7.89 -2.11
CA ILE A 145 8.79 -6.49 -2.48
C ILE A 145 10.29 -6.23 -2.34
N LYS A 146 10.97 -6.10 -3.47
CA LYS A 146 12.43 -5.88 -3.52
C LYS A 146 12.77 -4.99 -4.71
N VAL A 147 13.67 -4.05 -4.46
CA VAL A 147 14.27 -3.23 -5.50
C VAL A 147 15.21 -4.10 -6.33
N PRO A 148 15.08 -4.10 -7.68
CA PRO A 148 16.01 -4.81 -8.55
C PRO A 148 17.44 -4.38 -8.27
N SER A 149 18.32 -5.36 -8.10
CA SER A 149 19.74 -5.13 -7.80
C SER A 149 20.63 -5.20 -9.04
N ASP A 150 20.08 -5.63 -10.17
CA ASP A 150 20.80 -5.83 -11.42
C ASP A 150 20.18 -5.03 -12.56
N THR A 151 21.06 -4.56 -13.44
CA THR A 151 20.72 -3.81 -14.65
C THR A 151 19.84 -4.63 -15.59
N GLN A 152 20.01 -5.97 -15.67
CA GLN A 152 19.17 -6.79 -16.54
C GLN A 152 17.71 -6.83 -16.08
N GLN A 153 17.46 -6.88 -14.77
CA GLN A 153 16.11 -6.86 -14.22
C GLN A 153 15.40 -5.54 -14.54
N TRP A 154 16.11 -4.41 -14.43
CA TRP A 154 15.57 -3.11 -14.85
C TRP A 154 15.23 -3.07 -16.34
N LYS A 155 16.07 -3.65 -17.20
CA LYS A 155 15.80 -3.74 -18.64
C LYS A 155 14.56 -4.59 -18.94
N GLN A 156 14.38 -5.71 -18.24
CA GLN A 156 13.18 -6.54 -18.37
C GLN A 156 11.92 -5.77 -18.00
N ILE A 157 11.93 -5.03 -16.88
CA ILE A 157 10.81 -4.17 -16.49
C ILE A 157 10.52 -3.13 -17.59
N ALA A 158 11.56 -2.50 -18.14
CA ALA A 158 11.42 -1.53 -19.22
C ALA A 158 10.84 -2.11 -20.51
N GLU A 159 11.21 -3.33 -20.87
CA GLU A 159 10.65 -4.04 -22.01
C GLU A 159 9.16 -4.35 -21.81
N THR A 160 8.77 -4.78 -20.60
CA THR A 160 7.37 -5.03 -20.26
C THR A 160 6.54 -3.74 -20.29
N PHE A 161 7.05 -2.61 -19.78
CA PHE A 161 6.38 -1.31 -19.91
C PHE A 161 6.26 -0.83 -21.36
N SER A 162 7.31 -1.04 -22.17
CA SER A 162 7.28 -0.73 -23.59
C SER A 162 6.21 -1.52 -24.33
N THR A 163 6.03 -2.79 -23.96
CA THR A 163 5.03 -3.68 -24.56
C THR A 163 3.62 -3.36 -24.09
N ASN A 164 3.41 -3.20 -22.78
CA ASN A 164 2.08 -3.06 -22.17
C ASN A 164 1.52 -1.63 -22.25
N SER A 165 2.37 -0.63 -22.09
CA SER A 165 1.96 0.78 -21.99
C SER A 165 2.51 1.66 -23.13
N ASN A 166 3.30 1.08 -24.04
CA ASN A 166 3.98 1.79 -25.13
C ASN A 166 4.85 2.96 -24.62
N PHE A 167 5.43 2.79 -23.44
CA PHE A 167 6.35 3.75 -22.85
C PHE A 167 7.74 3.10 -22.76
N PRO A 168 8.63 3.33 -23.74
CA PRO A 168 9.98 2.76 -23.73
C PRO A 168 10.81 3.33 -22.58
N GLN A 169 11.78 2.56 -22.09
CA GLN A 169 12.70 2.95 -21.02
C GLN A 169 12.02 3.35 -19.69
N CYS A 170 10.73 3.03 -19.51
CA CYS A 170 10.03 3.20 -18.23
C CYS A 170 10.35 2.03 -17.31
N ILE A 171 10.88 2.31 -16.12
CA ILE A 171 11.31 1.28 -15.16
C ILE A 171 10.40 1.17 -13.93
N GLY A 172 9.29 1.91 -13.92
CA GLY A 172 8.29 1.84 -12.86
C GLY A 172 7.36 3.04 -12.86
N ALA A 173 6.20 2.85 -12.25
CA ALA A 173 5.23 3.90 -11.99
C ALA A 173 5.25 4.25 -10.50
N LEU A 174 5.57 5.51 -10.19
CA LEU A 174 5.60 6.08 -8.85
C LEU A 174 4.27 6.77 -8.56
N ASP A 175 3.60 6.36 -7.49
CA ASP A 175 2.41 7.03 -6.98
C ASP A 175 2.43 7.02 -5.43
N GLY A 176 1.69 7.96 -4.84
CA GLY A 176 1.59 8.12 -3.40
C GLY A 176 0.21 8.55 -2.97
N LYS A 177 -0.17 8.14 -1.76
CA LYS A 177 -1.51 8.25 -1.21
C LYS A 177 -1.44 8.56 0.28
N TYR A 178 -2.33 9.43 0.75
CA TYR A 178 -2.56 9.63 2.18
C TYR A 178 -3.53 8.59 2.69
N CYS A 179 -3.10 7.82 3.68
CA CYS A 179 -3.91 6.91 4.47
C CYS A 179 -4.39 7.63 5.74
N ALA A 180 -5.69 7.88 5.85
CA ALA A 180 -6.27 8.50 7.04
C ALA A 180 -6.17 7.55 8.25
N SER A 181 -5.54 8.03 9.33
CA SER A 181 -5.51 7.35 10.62
C SER A 181 -6.18 8.24 11.66
N GLN A 182 -7.03 7.66 12.52
CA GLN A 182 -7.65 8.38 13.63
C GLN A 182 -6.96 7.98 14.93
N ASN A 183 -6.28 8.92 15.56
CA ASN A 183 -5.70 8.70 16.88
C ASN A 183 -6.81 8.72 17.95
N PRO A 184 -7.09 7.61 18.65
CA PRO A 184 -8.17 7.54 19.63
C PRO A 184 -7.93 8.40 20.88
N ILE A 185 -6.72 8.95 21.08
CA ILE A 185 -6.35 9.72 22.26
C ILE A 185 -6.76 11.20 22.13
N HIS A 186 -6.76 11.78 20.93
CA HIS A 186 -6.90 13.23 20.76
C HIS A 186 -8.20 13.71 20.12
N GLY A 187 -9.18 12.83 19.86
CA GLY A 187 -10.57 13.17 19.52
C GLY A 187 -10.81 13.98 18.23
N ASN A 188 -9.78 14.59 17.67
CA ASN A 188 -9.83 15.52 16.55
C ASN A 188 -9.04 14.96 15.36
N TYR A 189 -9.64 15.04 14.18
CA TYR A 189 -8.96 14.92 12.90
C TYR A 189 -8.01 16.12 12.73
N LYS A 190 -6.85 16.12 13.38
CA LYS A 190 -5.77 17.03 12.97
C LYS A 190 -5.05 16.37 11.80
N SER A 191 -4.88 17.13 10.71
CA SER A 191 -4.15 16.74 9.48
C SER A 191 -2.73 16.22 9.71
N ASP A 192 -2.19 16.40 10.93
CA ASP A 192 -0.83 16.06 11.32
C ASP A 192 -0.60 14.55 11.61
N ASP A 193 -1.65 13.71 11.65
CA ASP A 193 -1.54 12.25 11.91
C ASP A 193 -1.75 11.36 10.65
N SER A 194 -1.72 11.94 9.44
CA SER A 194 -1.89 11.18 8.20
C SER A 194 -0.66 10.32 7.89
N ILE A 195 -0.90 9.07 7.47
CA ILE A 195 0.17 8.16 7.05
C ILE A 195 0.36 8.33 5.54
N VAL A 196 1.57 8.63 5.11
CA VAL A 196 1.89 8.68 3.69
C VAL A 196 2.34 7.30 3.25
N LEU A 197 1.62 6.74 2.28
CA LEU A 197 1.99 5.53 1.56
C LEU A 197 2.52 5.94 0.19
N MET A 198 3.73 5.52 -0.12
CA MET A 198 4.34 5.73 -1.43
C MET A 198 4.83 4.39 -1.96
N GLY A 199 4.67 4.17 -3.26
CA GLY A 199 5.07 2.93 -3.89
C GLY A 199 5.51 3.11 -5.34
N ILE A 200 6.45 2.27 -5.75
CA ILE A 200 6.87 2.11 -7.15
C ILE A 200 6.34 0.75 -7.61
N VAL A 201 5.63 0.75 -8.72
CA VAL A 201 4.95 -0.43 -9.27
C VAL A 201 5.57 -0.80 -10.61
N ASP A 202 5.82 -2.08 -10.85
CA ASP A 202 6.26 -2.62 -12.14
C ASP A 202 5.09 -2.77 -13.13
N ALA A 203 5.39 -3.13 -14.37
CA ALA A 203 4.38 -3.32 -15.42
C ALA A 203 3.42 -4.50 -15.16
N ASP A 204 3.74 -5.38 -14.21
CA ASP A 204 2.92 -6.51 -13.76
C ASP A 204 2.08 -6.15 -12.52
N TYR A 205 1.93 -4.86 -12.23
CA TYR A 205 1.18 -4.31 -11.10
C TYR A 205 1.74 -4.76 -9.73
N CYS A 206 2.98 -5.23 -9.65
CA CYS A 206 3.63 -5.60 -8.41
C CYS A 206 4.47 -4.44 -7.86
N PHE A 207 4.49 -4.28 -6.54
CA PHE A 207 5.29 -3.26 -5.90
C PHE A 207 6.77 -3.65 -5.89
N ILE A 208 7.61 -2.80 -6.46
CA ILE A 208 9.08 -2.89 -6.42
C ILE A 208 9.61 -2.32 -5.10
N TYR A 209 9.08 -1.15 -4.74
CA TYR A 209 9.48 -0.40 -3.56
C TYR A 209 8.24 0.17 -2.89
N VAL A 210 8.23 0.20 -1.56
CA VAL A 210 7.19 0.85 -0.77
C VAL A 210 7.82 1.58 0.41
N ASN A 211 7.25 2.73 0.74
CA ASN A 211 7.54 3.43 1.98
C ASN A 211 6.22 3.83 2.64
N VAL A 212 6.08 3.51 3.92
CA VAL A 212 4.90 3.80 4.73
C VAL A 212 5.35 4.49 5.99
N GLY A 213 5.01 5.77 6.13
CA GLY A 213 5.52 6.60 7.21
C GLY A 213 4.55 7.69 7.64
N CYS A 214 4.65 8.06 8.91
CA CYS A 214 3.99 9.24 9.47
C CYS A 214 4.92 10.43 9.30
N GLN A 215 5.02 10.96 8.09
CA GLN A 215 5.55 12.31 7.94
C GLN A 215 4.43 13.25 8.41
N GLY A 216 4.59 13.86 9.59
CA GLY A 216 3.73 14.96 10.06
C GLY A 216 3.79 16.17 9.11
N ARG A 217 3.95 17.39 9.62
CA ARG A 217 3.96 18.63 8.80
C ARG A 217 4.96 18.67 7.61
N ILE A 218 5.94 17.76 7.56
CA ILE A 218 6.84 17.55 6.41
C ILE A 218 6.05 17.16 5.14
N GLY A 219 4.87 16.54 5.30
CA GLY A 219 3.98 16.14 4.22
C GLY A 219 3.25 17.29 3.50
N VAL A 220 3.49 18.56 3.88
CA VAL A 220 2.94 19.73 3.20
C VAL A 220 3.84 20.18 2.03
N ASP A 221 5.14 19.89 2.05
CA ASP A 221 6.12 20.51 1.13
C ASP A 221 6.69 19.58 0.04
N GLY A 222 6.05 18.43 -0.23
CA GLY A 222 6.46 17.53 -1.32
C GLY A 222 7.82 16.83 -1.13
N GLY A 223 8.45 16.95 0.04
CA GLY A 223 9.75 16.36 0.37
C GLY A 223 9.70 14.92 0.87
N VAL A 224 8.55 14.24 0.84
CA VAL A 224 8.43 12.87 1.36
C VAL A 224 9.28 11.90 0.53
N PHE A 225 9.25 12.04 -0.79
CA PHE A 225 10.05 11.21 -1.69
C PHE A 225 11.56 11.42 -1.48
N GLU A 226 11.99 12.67 -1.35
CA GLU A 226 13.42 13.04 -1.17
C GLU A 226 14.03 12.48 0.13
N ASN A 227 13.19 12.28 1.15
CA ASN A 227 13.62 11.71 2.43
C ASN A 227 13.64 10.17 2.45
N THR A 228 13.31 9.52 1.34
CA THR A 228 13.26 8.05 1.30
C THR A 228 14.63 7.42 1.05
N PRO A 229 14.90 6.22 1.61
CA PRO A 229 16.10 5.46 1.28
C PRO A 229 16.27 5.24 -0.22
N PHE A 230 15.16 5.00 -0.94
CA PHE A 230 15.18 4.81 -2.38
C PHE A 230 15.69 6.04 -3.12
N TYR A 231 15.26 7.24 -2.71
CA TYR A 231 15.74 8.47 -3.33
C TYR A 231 17.23 8.68 -3.13
N LYS A 232 17.74 8.39 -1.92
CA LYS A 232 19.19 8.47 -1.64
C LYS A 232 19.97 7.52 -2.56
N GLN A 233 19.54 6.27 -2.65
CA GLN A 233 20.14 5.27 -3.55
C GLN A 233 20.07 5.69 -5.03
N LEU A 234 19.00 6.39 -5.44
CA LEU A 234 18.86 6.92 -6.79
C LEU A 234 19.87 8.05 -7.07
N GLN A 235 20.11 8.95 -6.11
CA GLN A 235 21.10 10.03 -6.25
C GLN A 235 22.53 9.51 -6.19
N ASP A 236 22.80 8.53 -5.34
CA ASP A 236 24.12 7.91 -5.14
C ASP A 236 24.48 6.89 -6.24
N ASN A 237 23.59 6.68 -7.23
CA ASN A 237 23.72 5.70 -8.32
C ASN A 237 23.87 4.23 -7.85
N GLU A 238 23.37 3.91 -6.66
CA GLU A 238 23.44 2.56 -6.07
C GLU A 238 22.37 1.60 -6.60
N LEU A 239 21.39 2.10 -7.36
CA LEU A 239 20.30 1.28 -7.92
C LEU A 239 20.70 0.43 -9.14
N HIS A 240 21.94 0.57 -9.62
CA HIS A 240 22.46 -0.12 -10.83
C HIS A 240 21.53 0.02 -12.05
N LEU A 241 20.96 1.22 -12.22
CA LEU A 241 20.11 1.52 -13.37
C LEU A 241 20.89 1.31 -14.68
N PRO A 242 20.21 0.89 -15.77
CA PRO A 242 20.88 0.79 -17.05
C PRO A 242 21.43 2.14 -17.50
N LYS A 243 22.58 2.11 -18.19
CA LYS A 243 23.16 3.31 -18.80
C LYS A 243 22.18 3.94 -19.78
N ASP A 244 22.25 5.26 -19.88
CA ASP A 244 21.46 6.06 -20.83
C ASP A 244 21.55 5.47 -22.25
N ASP A 245 20.40 5.28 -22.88
CA ASP A 245 20.25 4.57 -24.15
C ASP A 245 19.40 5.38 -25.12
N VAL A 246 19.49 5.07 -26.41
CA VAL A 246 18.75 5.78 -27.44
C VAL A 246 17.34 5.20 -27.57
N LEU A 247 16.35 6.08 -27.76
CA LEU A 247 15.04 5.64 -28.22
C LEU A 247 15.13 5.08 -29.64
N PRO A 248 14.24 4.15 -30.04
CA PRO A 248 14.22 3.62 -31.38
C PRO A 248 14.23 4.73 -32.43
N TYR A 249 15.21 4.70 -33.34
CA TYR A 249 15.38 5.65 -34.44
C TYR A 249 15.61 7.12 -34.02
N ARG A 250 15.95 7.37 -32.75
CA ARG A 250 16.45 8.67 -32.26
C ARG A 250 17.96 8.63 -32.07
N LYS A 251 18.58 9.80 -31.84
CA LYS A 251 20.04 9.95 -31.69
C LYS A 251 20.47 10.35 -30.28
N MET A 252 19.59 11.03 -29.54
CA MET A 252 19.89 11.46 -28.18
C MET A 252 19.81 10.26 -27.23
N LYS A 253 20.85 10.09 -26.40
CA LYS A 253 20.81 9.13 -25.29
C LYS A 253 20.06 9.75 -24.14
N ILE A 254 19.05 9.04 -23.66
CA ILE A 254 18.24 9.48 -22.53
C ILE A 254 18.23 8.41 -21.43
N PRO A 255 18.02 8.81 -20.17
CA PRO A 255 18.02 7.88 -19.05
C PRO A 255 16.76 6.99 -19.05
N PHE A 256 16.84 5.88 -18.32
CA PHE A 256 15.67 5.12 -17.90
C PHE A 256 14.92 5.89 -16.80
N VAL A 257 13.58 5.90 -16.88
CA VAL A 257 12.75 6.83 -16.08
C VAL A 257 11.62 6.13 -15.33
N PHE A 258 11.29 6.65 -14.16
CA PHE A 258 10.06 6.41 -13.45
C PHE A 258 9.01 7.42 -13.90
N VAL A 259 7.79 6.96 -14.18
CA VAL A 259 6.66 7.86 -14.45
C VAL A 259 5.97 8.21 -13.14
N ALA A 260 5.63 9.47 -12.95
CA ALA A 260 5.05 9.97 -11.70
C ALA A 260 3.92 10.97 -11.96
N ASP A 261 3.13 11.23 -10.91
CA ASP A 261 2.11 12.28 -10.94
C ASP A 261 2.73 13.68 -10.75
N ASN A 262 1.92 14.72 -10.92
CA ASN A 262 2.29 16.12 -10.78
C ASN A 262 2.86 16.48 -9.40
N ALA A 263 2.47 15.72 -8.37
CA ALA A 263 2.94 15.88 -6.99
C ALA A 263 4.45 15.64 -6.83
N PHE A 264 5.09 14.95 -7.79
CA PHE A 264 6.52 14.67 -7.75
C PHE A 264 7.33 15.68 -8.57
N PRO A 265 8.59 15.98 -8.18
CA PRO A 265 9.47 16.86 -8.94
C PRO A 265 9.92 16.20 -10.25
N LEU A 266 10.12 17.01 -11.31
CA LEU A 266 10.74 16.53 -12.54
C LEU A 266 12.25 16.37 -12.30
N GLN A 267 12.76 15.16 -12.52
CA GLN A 267 14.17 14.82 -12.30
C GLN A 267 14.73 13.99 -13.45
N LYS A 268 16.05 13.78 -13.50
CA LYS A 268 16.72 12.96 -14.53
C LYS A 268 15.99 11.62 -14.75
N HIS A 269 15.67 10.93 -13.67
CA HIS A 269 15.02 9.63 -13.69
C HIS A 269 13.52 9.68 -13.36
N ILE A 270 12.88 10.87 -13.29
CA ILE A 270 11.47 11.00 -12.91
C ILE A 270 10.75 11.91 -13.90
N MET A 271 9.81 11.34 -14.63
CA MET A 271 9.00 12.04 -15.62
C MET A 271 7.61 12.32 -15.09
N LYS A 272 7.16 13.57 -15.27
CA LYS A 272 5.82 14.04 -14.90
C LYS A 272 5.16 14.76 -16.08
N PRO A 273 3.81 14.86 -16.12
CA PRO A 273 3.13 15.45 -17.25
C PRO A 273 3.45 16.94 -17.42
N TYR A 274 3.24 17.46 -18.63
CA TYR A 274 3.22 18.89 -18.89
C TYR A 274 1.99 19.52 -18.20
N LEU A 275 2.22 20.63 -17.51
CA LEU A 275 1.16 21.38 -16.85
C LEU A 275 0.37 22.23 -17.85
N GLY A 276 -0.91 22.40 -17.55
CA GLY A 276 -1.84 23.22 -18.33
C GLY A 276 -2.66 22.43 -19.35
N ASN A 277 -3.64 23.11 -19.94
CA ASN A 277 -4.50 22.54 -20.96
C ASN A 277 -3.80 22.66 -22.32
N HIS A 278 -3.63 21.53 -22.99
CA HIS A 278 -3.04 21.46 -24.32
C HIS A 278 -4.11 21.09 -25.35
N GLY A 279 -4.01 21.68 -26.55
CA GLY A 279 -4.91 21.36 -27.66
C GLY A 279 -4.78 19.91 -28.10
N SER A 280 -5.87 19.35 -28.63
CA SER A 280 -5.89 17.98 -29.15
C SER A 280 -4.86 17.81 -30.27
N GLY A 281 -4.13 16.69 -30.25
CA GLY A 281 -3.08 16.37 -31.21
C GLY A 281 -1.76 17.09 -30.97
N SER A 282 -1.64 17.93 -29.93
CA SER A 282 -0.38 18.57 -29.60
C SER A 282 0.63 17.56 -29.01
N VAL A 283 1.91 17.77 -29.30
CA VAL A 283 3.03 16.93 -28.81
C VAL A 283 2.96 16.74 -27.28
N LYS A 284 2.67 17.82 -26.54
CA LYS A 284 2.55 17.80 -25.08
C LYS A 284 1.36 16.97 -24.59
N ARG A 285 0.24 17.01 -25.31
CA ARG A 285 -0.95 16.24 -24.95
C ARG A 285 -0.79 14.75 -25.25
N ILE A 286 -0.16 14.41 -26.38
CA ILE A 286 0.22 13.03 -26.72
C ILE A 286 1.14 12.47 -25.64
N PHE A 287 2.16 13.23 -25.23
CA PHE A 287 3.03 12.84 -24.12
C PHE A 287 2.26 12.62 -22.82
N ASN A 288 1.40 13.56 -22.42
CA ASN A 288 0.60 13.43 -21.20
C ASN A 288 -0.31 12.20 -21.24
N TYR A 289 -0.88 11.89 -22.40
CA TYR A 289 -1.72 10.70 -22.58
C TYR A 289 -0.90 9.41 -22.41
N ARG A 290 0.27 9.30 -23.05
CA ARG A 290 1.19 8.15 -22.89
C ARG A 290 1.68 7.98 -21.46
N LEU A 291 2.08 9.08 -20.82
CA LEU A 291 2.49 9.08 -19.42
C LEU A 291 1.34 8.63 -18.51
N SER A 292 0.12 9.11 -18.75
CA SER A 292 -1.06 8.72 -17.98
C SER A 292 -1.34 7.22 -18.10
N ARG A 293 -1.17 6.61 -19.28
CA ARG A 293 -1.30 5.16 -19.46
C ARG A 293 -0.29 4.37 -18.64
N ALA A 294 0.99 4.75 -18.67
CA ALA A 294 2.02 4.10 -17.87
C ALA A 294 1.80 4.32 -16.36
N ARG A 295 1.44 5.54 -15.95
CA ARG A 295 1.10 5.90 -14.55
C ARG A 295 -0.13 5.15 -14.05
N GLY A 296 -1.09 4.87 -14.92
CA GLY A 296 -2.31 4.12 -14.62
C GLY A 296 -2.05 2.74 -14.03
N ILE A 297 -0.87 2.14 -14.27
CA ILE A 297 -0.47 0.88 -13.62
C ILE A 297 -0.39 1.04 -12.11
N ALA A 298 0.24 2.11 -11.62
CA ALA A 298 0.30 2.37 -10.18
C ALA A 298 -1.09 2.66 -9.60
N GLU A 299 -1.91 3.48 -10.29
CA GLU A 299 -3.28 3.76 -9.85
C GLU A 299 -4.10 2.47 -9.70
N ASN A 300 -4.01 1.58 -10.68
CA ASN A 300 -4.71 0.30 -10.66
C ASN A 300 -4.22 -0.61 -9.51
N ALA A 301 -2.91 -0.70 -9.29
CA ALA A 301 -2.35 -1.51 -8.21
C ALA A 301 -2.84 -1.02 -6.85
N PHE A 302 -2.77 0.29 -6.61
CA PHE A 302 -3.28 0.91 -5.40
C PHE A 302 -4.79 0.76 -5.24
N GLY A 303 -5.55 0.93 -6.32
CA GLY A 303 -7.00 0.73 -6.36
C GLY A 303 -7.40 -0.70 -5.98
N ILE A 304 -6.76 -1.71 -6.55
CA ILE A 304 -7.02 -3.13 -6.27
C ILE A 304 -6.69 -3.50 -4.84
N ILE A 305 -5.56 -3.03 -4.29
CA ILE A 305 -5.26 -3.30 -2.87
C ILE A 305 -6.35 -2.72 -1.98
N SER A 306 -6.83 -1.50 -2.27
CA SER A 306 -7.87 -0.87 -1.48
C SER A 306 -9.23 -1.59 -1.57
N SER A 307 -9.56 -2.16 -2.74
CA SER A 307 -10.82 -2.90 -2.94
C SER A 307 -10.80 -4.27 -2.26
N VAL A 308 -9.67 -4.97 -2.34
CA VAL A 308 -9.48 -6.28 -1.73
C VAL A 308 -9.33 -6.16 -0.21
N PHE A 309 -8.42 -5.28 0.24
CA PHE A 309 -8.15 -5.02 1.65
C PHE A 309 -8.86 -3.73 2.10
N ARG A 310 -10.16 -3.88 2.39
CA ARG A 310 -11.06 -2.77 2.72
C ARG A 310 -10.67 -2.00 3.99
N VAL A 311 -9.74 -2.51 4.79
CA VAL A 311 -9.11 -1.75 5.87
C VAL A 311 -8.48 -0.44 5.38
N LEU A 312 -8.04 -0.35 4.12
CA LEU A 312 -7.47 0.85 3.53
C LEU A 312 -8.51 1.90 3.11
N ARG A 313 -9.78 1.50 2.94
CA ARG A 313 -10.90 2.37 2.52
C ARG A 313 -11.57 3.13 3.67
N LYS A 314 -11.29 2.72 4.91
CA LYS A 314 -11.82 3.35 6.12
C LYS A 314 -10.68 3.99 6.91
N PRO A 315 -10.93 5.10 7.64
CA PRO A 315 -9.95 5.62 8.59
C PRO A 315 -9.57 4.54 9.61
N MET A 316 -8.28 4.26 9.76
CA MET A 316 -7.83 3.24 10.70
C MET A 316 -7.89 3.79 12.13
N LEU A 317 -8.66 3.13 12.99
CA LEU A 317 -8.72 3.45 14.43
C LEU A 317 -7.53 2.84 15.19
N LEU A 318 -6.33 3.02 14.65
CA LEU A 318 -5.08 2.44 15.15
C LEU A 318 -4.05 3.54 15.39
N GLN A 319 -3.10 3.25 16.28
CA GLN A 319 -1.91 4.07 16.39
C GLN A 319 -1.13 4.05 15.06
N PRO A 320 -0.49 5.16 14.67
CA PRO A 320 0.09 5.28 13.34
C PRO A 320 1.13 4.18 13.02
N GLU A 321 1.98 3.78 13.97
CA GLU A 321 2.92 2.67 13.82
C GLU A 321 2.25 1.33 13.49
N ARG A 322 1.12 1.04 14.15
CA ARG A 322 0.35 -0.19 13.93
C ARG A 322 -0.37 -0.14 12.58
N ALA A 323 -0.91 1.03 12.23
CA ALA A 323 -1.52 1.26 10.92
C ALA A 323 -0.49 1.10 9.80
N SER A 324 0.73 1.63 9.94
CA SER A 324 1.82 1.42 8.99
C SER A 324 2.16 -0.06 8.81
N THR A 325 2.21 -0.81 9.92
CA THR A 325 2.42 -2.27 9.87
C THR A 325 1.28 -2.98 9.12
N VAL A 326 0.02 -2.57 9.34
CA VAL A 326 -1.14 -3.11 8.63
C VAL A 326 -1.07 -2.81 7.13
N ILE A 327 -0.76 -1.56 6.75
CA ILE A 327 -0.62 -1.14 5.35
C ILE A 327 0.49 -1.93 4.66
N MET A 328 1.67 -2.04 5.29
CA MET A 328 2.79 -2.84 4.78
C MET A 328 2.40 -4.31 4.57
N THR A 329 1.64 -4.89 5.51
CA THR A 329 1.16 -6.27 5.39
C THR A 329 0.26 -6.45 4.16
N CYS A 330 -0.66 -5.51 3.90
CA CYS A 330 -1.50 -5.55 2.70
C CYS A 330 -0.68 -5.51 1.39
N LEU A 331 0.38 -4.68 1.34
CA LEU A 331 1.27 -4.57 0.18
C LEU A 331 2.05 -5.87 -0.07
N TYR A 332 2.60 -6.48 0.98
CA TYR A 332 3.29 -7.77 0.86
C TYR A 332 2.35 -8.90 0.44
N LEU A 333 1.14 -8.94 1.02
CA LEU A 333 0.12 -9.91 0.62
C LEU A 333 -0.30 -9.73 -0.83
N HIS A 334 -0.42 -8.49 -1.31
CA HIS A 334 -0.72 -8.20 -2.72
C HIS A 334 0.32 -8.82 -3.66
N ASN A 335 1.61 -8.53 -3.45
CA ASN A 335 2.67 -9.11 -4.28
C ASN A 335 2.73 -10.64 -4.17
N PHE A 336 2.51 -11.19 -2.98
CA PHE A 336 2.45 -12.62 -2.75
C PHE A 336 1.35 -13.30 -3.58
N LEU A 337 0.14 -12.76 -3.54
CA LEU A 337 -1.00 -13.31 -4.27
C LEU A 337 -0.88 -13.11 -5.78
N ARG A 338 -0.32 -11.98 -6.23
CA ARG A 338 -0.09 -11.66 -7.64
C ARG A 338 1.00 -12.51 -8.30
N LYS A 339 2.11 -12.76 -7.61
CA LYS A 339 3.24 -13.55 -8.16
C LYS A 339 2.94 -15.04 -8.24
N ASN A 340 1.98 -15.54 -7.47
CA ASN A 340 1.57 -16.93 -7.55
C ASN A 340 0.53 -17.14 -8.66
N LYS A 341 0.87 -18.01 -9.64
CA LYS A 341 0.05 -18.28 -10.83
C LYS A 341 -1.39 -18.70 -10.53
N ILE A 342 -1.61 -19.48 -9.47
CA ILE A 342 -2.95 -20.00 -9.12
C ILE A 342 -3.81 -18.90 -8.51
N SER A 343 -3.27 -18.15 -7.56
CA SER A 343 -4.01 -17.07 -6.90
C SER A 343 -4.12 -15.80 -7.70
N ARG A 344 -3.27 -15.58 -8.71
CA ARG A 344 -3.32 -14.36 -9.51
C ARG A 344 -4.70 -14.13 -10.11
N ASP A 345 -5.33 -15.17 -10.65
CA ASP A 345 -6.62 -15.06 -11.33
C ASP A 345 -7.79 -14.98 -10.34
N ILE A 346 -7.62 -15.50 -9.11
CA ILE A 346 -8.59 -15.36 -8.02
C ILE A 346 -8.51 -13.96 -7.39
N TYR A 347 -7.30 -13.47 -7.17
CA TYR A 347 -7.02 -12.19 -6.53
C TYR A 347 -7.29 -11.01 -7.47
N THR A 348 -6.98 -11.17 -8.75
CA THR A 348 -7.20 -10.19 -9.81
C THR A 348 -7.87 -10.86 -11.02
N PRO A 349 -9.18 -11.16 -10.93
CA PRO A 349 -9.92 -11.74 -12.04
C PRO A 349 -9.93 -10.81 -13.27
N GLN A 350 -10.20 -11.37 -14.44
CA GLN A 350 -10.27 -10.60 -15.68
C GLN A 350 -11.26 -9.43 -15.56
N GLY A 351 -10.81 -8.23 -15.96
CA GLY A 351 -11.57 -6.99 -15.81
C GLY A 351 -11.32 -6.24 -14.49
N SER A 352 -10.46 -6.77 -13.61
CA SER A 352 -10.03 -6.04 -12.40
C SER A 352 -9.26 -4.77 -12.75
N PHE A 353 -8.36 -4.84 -13.71
CA PHE A 353 -7.56 -3.70 -14.16
C PHE A 353 -8.31 -2.87 -15.20
N ASP A 354 -7.99 -1.58 -15.27
CA ASP A 354 -8.35 -0.77 -16.44
C ASP A 354 -7.75 -1.42 -17.69
N ARG A 355 -8.58 -1.61 -18.72
CA ARG A 355 -8.15 -2.08 -20.04
C ARG A 355 -8.29 -0.96 -21.03
N ASP A 356 -7.22 -0.72 -21.78
CA ASP A 356 -7.22 0.27 -22.84
C ASP A 356 -7.09 -0.45 -24.18
N ASN A 357 -8.23 -0.62 -24.85
CA ASN A 357 -8.30 -1.16 -26.20
C ASN A 357 -8.36 0.03 -27.16
N ASP A 358 -7.23 0.37 -27.75
CA ASP A 358 -7.08 1.41 -28.76
C ASP A 358 -7.72 2.76 -28.38
N GLY A 359 -7.56 3.12 -27.10
CA GLY A 359 -7.95 4.38 -26.49
C GLY A 359 -9.37 4.43 -25.90
N ILE A 360 -10.16 3.35 -26.06
CA ILE A 360 -11.35 3.14 -25.23
C ILE A 360 -10.93 2.51 -23.91
N VAL A 361 -10.86 3.33 -22.86
CA VAL A 361 -10.54 2.88 -21.51
C VAL A 361 -11.77 2.26 -20.87
N THR A 362 -11.79 0.93 -20.81
CA THR A 362 -12.72 0.17 -19.97
C THR A 362 -12.23 0.20 -18.54
N ARG A 363 -13.00 0.85 -17.65
CA ARG A 363 -12.64 0.97 -16.24
C ARG A 363 -12.69 -0.38 -15.55
N GLY A 364 -11.68 -0.66 -14.73
CA GLY A 364 -11.59 -1.86 -13.92
C GLY A 364 -12.67 -1.92 -12.85
N THR A 365 -13.01 -3.13 -12.40
CA THR A 365 -14.07 -3.34 -11.40
C THR A 365 -13.84 -2.58 -10.09
N TRP A 366 -12.58 -2.36 -9.68
CA TRP A 366 -12.27 -1.62 -8.47
C TRP A 366 -12.75 -0.16 -8.52
N ARG A 367 -12.75 0.47 -9.72
CA ARG A 367 -13.26 1.84 -9.91
C ARG A 367 -14.79 1.91 -9.80
N ILE A 368 -15.51 0.83 -10.09
CA ILE A 368 -16.97 0.76 -9.93
C ILE A 368 -17.32 0.74 -8.44
N GLU A 369 -16.58 -0.04 -7.65
CA GLU A 369 -16.78 -0.06 -6.20
C GLU A 369 -16.54 1.32 -5.56
N ASP A 370 -15.57 2.09 -6.05
CA ASP A 370 -15.30 3.46 -5.56
C ASP A 370 -16.47 4.42 -5.79
N LEU A 371 -17.25 4.23 -6.86
CA LEU A 371 -18.49 5.00 -7.09
C LEU A 371 -19.58 4.66 -6.07
N THR A 372 -19.61 3.42 -5.57
CA THR A 372 -20.62 2.96 -4.59
C THR A 372 -20.20 3.22 -3.14
N THR A 373 -18.91 3.14 -2.84
CA THR A 373 -18.32 3.37 -1.51
C THR A 373 -17.08 4.24 -1.67
N PRO A 374 -17.22 5.58 -1.60
CA PRO A 374 -16.10 6.50 -1.83
C PRO A 374 -14.92 6.23 -0.90
N LEU A 375 -13.69 6.24 -1.44
CA LEU A 375 -12.46 6.18 -0.65
C LEU A 375 -12.33 7.44 0.22
N LYS A 376 -12.79 7.36 1.47
CA LYS A 376 -12.69 8.48 2.42
C LYS A 376 -11.29 8.65 3.01
N SER A 377 -10.46 7.61 2.94
CA SER A 377 -9.18 7.54 3.65
C SER A 377 -7.96 7.39 2.74
N TYR A 378 -8.12 7.43 1.43
CA TYR A 378 -7.05 7.13 0.46
C TYR A 378 -6.92 8.27 -0.56
N LEU A 379 -6.36 9.39 -0.10
CA LEU A 379 -6.38 10.65 -0.85
C LEU A 379 -5.11 10.80 -1.70
N PRO A 380 -5.18 11.43 -2.88
CA PRO A 380 -3.99 11.74 -3.67
C PRO A 380 -3.06 12.71 -2.94
N LEU A 381 -1.77 12.68 -3.28
CA LEU A 381 -0.80 13.68 -2.83
C LEU A 381 -1.18 15.09 -3.34
N ARG A 382 -0.79 16.13 -2.59
CA ARG A 382 -0.97 17.53 -3.01
C ARG A 382 0.08 17.93 -4.02
N ASP A 383 -0.33 18.70 -5.03
CA ASP A 383 0.58 19.30 -6.01
C ASP A 383 1.32 20.49 -5.39
N VAL A 384 2.64 20.48 -5.48
CA VAL A 384 3.51 21.60 -5.08
C VAL A 384 4.26 22.09 -6.33
N PRO A 385 4.05 23.36 -6.77
CA PRO A 385 4.74 23.90 -7.92
C PRO A 385 6.24 24.05 -7.63
N ARG A 386 7.07 23.60 -8.57
CA ARG A 386 8.55 23.66 -8.49
C ARG A 386 9.15 24.00 -9.84
N THR A 387 10.29 24.67 -9.84
CA THR A 387 11.09 24.97 -11.03
C THR A 387 11.86 23.72 -11.49
N ASN A 388 11.90 23.48 -12.79
CA ASN A 388 12.62 22.35 -13.38
C ASN A 388 13.98 22.80 -13.89
N SER A 389 14.96 21.89 -13.93
CA SER A 389 16.21 22.14 -14.67
C SER A 389 15.99 21.96 -16.17
N LEU A 390 16.72 22.74 -16.98
CA LEU A 390 16.66 22.66 -18.45
C LEU A 390 16.96 21.25 -18.98
N ALA A 391 17.98 20.59 -18.43
CA ALA A 391 18.35 19.23 -18.84
C ALA A 391 17.23 18.20 -18.61
N ASN A 392 16.45 18.32 -17.54
CA ASN A 392 15.32 17.41 -17.30
C ASN A 392 14.15 17.70 -18.27
N GLU A 393 13.99 18.94 -18.70
CA GLU A 393 12.99 19.31 -19.71
C GLU A 393 13.36 18.84 -21.10
N GLU A 394 14.66 18.79 -21.43
CA GLU A 394 15.16 18.22 -22.68
C GLU A 394 14.82 16.73 -22.80
N VAL A 395 15.08 15.93 -21.75
CA VAL A 395 14.71 14.50 -21.73
C VAL A 395 13.22 14.32 -21.94
N ARG A 396 12.38 15.12 -21.27
CA ARG A 396 10.93 15.05 -21.43
C ARG A 396 10.49 15.43 -22.86
N THR A 397 11.13 16.44 -23.45
CA THR A 397 10.85 16.89 -24.81
C THR A 397 11.24 15.82 -25.84
N GLU A 398 12.37 15.13 -25.62
CA GLU A 398 12.80 14.01 -26.45
C GLU A 398 11.76 12.87 -26.47
N PHE A 399 11.21 12.49 -25.31
CA PHE A 399 10.10 11.54 -25.23
C PHE A 399 8.86 12.06 -25.96
N ALA A 400 8.51 13.34 -25.78
CA ALA A 400 7.33 13.94 -26.38
C ALA A 400 7.41 13.94 -27.92
N GLU A 401 8.57 14.32 -28.47
CA GLU A 401 8.84 14.25 -29.91
C GLU A 401 8.84 12.82 -30.44
N TYR A 402 9.43 11.88 -29.72
CA TYR A 402 9.41 10.47 -30.09
C TYR A 402 7.97 9.95 -30.20
N PHE A 403 7.11 10.23 -29.21
CA PHE A 403 5.70 9.81 -29.26
C PHE A 403 4.90 10.48 -30.36
N ALA A 404 5.23 11.72 -30.74
CA ALA A 404 4.57 12.43 -31.81
C ALA A 404 5.02 12.00 -33.22
N THR A 405 6.19 11.39 -33.34
CA THR A 405 6.80 11.00 -34.62
C THR A 405 6.87 9.48 -34.79
N ILE A 406 8.00 8.89 -34.47
CA ILE A 406 8.33 7.49 -34.79
C ILE A 406 7.61 6.51 -33.86
N GLY A 407 7.40 6.91 -32.60
CA GLY A 407 6.65 6.15 -31.60
C GLY A 407 5.14 6.33 -31.69
N GLN A 408 4.63 6.93 -32.78
CA GLN A 408 3.20 7.14 -32.97
C GLN A 408 2.43 5.81 -33.02
N VAL A 409 1.32 5.74 -32.28
CA VAL A 409 0.35 4.65 -32.40
C VAL A 409 -0.94 5.14 -33.06
N PRO A 410 -1.71 4.24 -33.70
CA PRO A 410 -2.88 4.63 -34.51
C PRO A 410 -3.95 5.42 -33.74
N TRP A 411 -4.15 5.12 -32.47
CA TRP A 411 -5.22 5.68 -31.66
C TRP A 411 -4.87 6.98 -30.93
N GLN A 412 -3.59 7.36 -30.79
CA GLN A 412 -3.20 8.43 -29.86
C GLN A 412 -3.85 9.79 -30.17
N ASN A 413 -4.04 10.12 -31.45
CA ASN A 413 -4.60 11.41 -31.86
C ASN A 413 -6.11 11.52 -31.63
N MET A 414 -6.82 10.41 -31.42
CA MET A 414 -8.27 10.45 -31.12
C MET A 414 -8.56 10.83 -29.66
N TYR A 415 -7.58 10.64 -28.77
CA TYR A 415 -7.75 10.84 -27.33
C TYR A 415 -6.81 11.92 -26.76
N ALA A 416 -5.68 12.16 -27.43
CA ALA A 416 -4.72 13.20 -27.09
C ALA A 416 -5.04 14.55 -27.76
#